data_AF-R6I664-F1
#
_entry.id   AF-R6I664-F1
#
_cell.length_a   1.000
_cell.length_b   1.000
_cell.length_c   1.000
_cell.angle_alpha   90.00
_cell.angle_beta   90.00
_cell.angle_gamma   90.00
#
_symmetry.space_group_name_H-M   'P 1'
#
loop_
_entity.id
_entity.type
_entity.pdbx_description
1 polymer ?
#
loop_
_entity_poly.entity_id
_entity_poly.type
_entity_poly.pdbx_seq_one_letter_code
_entity_poly.pdbx_strand_id
1 'polypeptide(L)' 'MPIIHVTVTKKLPADVKAELMEYFAEQICANTSTLSKNIYVTYMRWTRKMCESLLQPFLSTGR' A
#
# COMPACT_ATOMS: atom_id res chain seq x y z
N MET A 1 -13.79 -9.37 -4.28
CA MET A 1 -12.41 -9.71 -3.86
C MET A 1 -11.64 -8.40 -3.71
N PRO A 2 -11.58 -7.84 -2.49
CA PRO A 2 -10.90 -6.59 -2.22
C PRO A 2 -9.37 -6.76 -2.33
N ILE A 3 -8.73 -5.87 -3.08
CA ILE A 3 -7.27 -5.78 -3.21
C ILE A 3 -6.86 -4.41 -2.70
N ILE A 4 -5.97 -4.38 -1.70
CA ILE A 4 -5.45 -3.16 -1.09
C ILE A 4 -3.99 -2.98 -1.47
N HIS A 5 -3.64 -1.80 -1.98
CA HIS A 5 -2.26 -1.38 -2.20
C HIS A 5 -1.87 -0.35 -1.16
N VAL A 6 -1.03 -0.76 -0.21
CA VAL A 6 -0.52 0.11 0.85
C VAL A 6 0.85 0.61 0.45
N THR A 7 0.94 1.92 0.22
CA THR A 7 2.19 2.57 -0.13
C THR A 7 2.74 3.31 1.09
N VAL A 8 3.99 3.01 1.46
CA VAL A 8 4.65 3.61 2.63
C VAL A 8 5.99 4.25 2.25
N THR A 9 6.29 5.38 2.88
CA THR A 9 7.55 6.13 2.64
C THR A 9 8.72 5.58 3.45
N LYS A 10 8.46 4.91 4.57
CA LYS A 10 9.47 4.32 5.46
C LYS A 10 9.32 2.80 5.53
N LYS A 11 10.41 2.11 5.89
CA LYS A 11 10.36 0.67 6.16
C LYS A 11 9.55 0.46 7.45
N LEU A 12 8.39 -0.17 7.33
CA LEU A 12 7.62 -0.59 8.49
C LEU A 12 8.26 -1.85 9.12
N PRO A 13 8.35 -1.92 10.46
CA PRO A 13 8.67 -3.15 11.19
C PRO A 13 7.68 -4.27 10.84
N ALA A 14 8.08 -5.53 11.03
CA ALA A 14 7.23 -6.68 10.76
C ALA A 14 5.97 -6.66 11.65
N ASP A 15 6.14 -6.32 12.93
CA ASP A 15 5.06 -6.30 13.92
C ASP A 15 3.96 -5.30 13.54
N VAL A 16 4.36 -4.08 13.16
CA VAL A 16 3.43 -3.02 12.71
C VAL A 16 2.70 -3.42 11.42
N LYS A 17 3.36 -4.16 10.51
CA LYS A 17 2.69 -4.66 9.31
C LYS A 17 1.63 -5.70 9.64
N ALA A 18 1.88 -6.56 10.62
CA ALA A 18 0.91 -7.57 11.05
C ALA A 18 -0.33 -6.91 11.66
N GLU A 19 -0.14 -5.96 12.56
CA GLU A 19 -1.21 -5.17 13.17
C GLU A 19 -2.04 -4.42 12.12
N LEU A 20 -1.38 -3.78 11.14
CA LEU A 20 -2.08 -3.12 10.04
C LEU A 20 -2.86 -4.09 9.14
N MET A 21 -2.32 -5.28 8.86
CA MET A 21 -3.05 -6.29 8.07
C MET A 21 -4.31 -6.75 8.79
N GLU A 22 -4.24 -6.99 10.09
CA GLU A 22 -5.39 -7.36 10.92
C GLU A 22 -6.43 -6.24 10.93
N TYR A 23 -6.01 -5.00 11.20
CA TYR A 23 -6.87 -3.83 11.16
C TYR A 23 -7.59 -3.66 9.81
N PHE A 24 -6.87 -3.76 8.68
CA PHE A 24 -7.50 -3.65 7.36
C PHE A 24 -8.48 -4.77 7.08
N ALA A 25 -8.17 -6.00 7.49
CA ALA A 25 -9.07 -7.13 7.32
C ALA A 25 -10.36 -6.92 8.11
N GLU A 26 -10.28 -6.51 9.37
CA GLU A 26 -11.44 -6.22 10.22
C GLU A 26 -12.32 -5.12 9.64
N GLN A 27 -11.72 -3.98 9.26
CA GLN A 27 -12.46 -2.85 8.72
C GLN A 27 -13.17 -3.20 7.41
N ILE A 28 -12.54 -3.99 6.53
CA ILE A 28 -13.18 -4.40 5.28
C ILE A 28 -14.25 -5.45 5.52
N CYS A 29 -14.04 -6.39 6.45
CA CYS A 29 -15.07 -7.36 6.80
C CYS A 29 -16.28 -6.71 7.48
N ALA A 30 -16.07 -5.64 8.26
CA ALA A 30 -17.16 -4.90 8.89
C ALA A 30 -17.99 -4.10 7.88
N ASN A 31 -17.36 -3.57 6.84
CA ASN A 31 -18.01 -2.70 5.85
C ASN A 31 -18.39 -3.41 4.53
N THR A 32 -17.98 -4.66 4.35
CA THR A 32 -18.26 -5.44 3.15
C THR A 32 -18.62 -6.87 3.54
N SER A 33 -19.47 -7.55 2.77
CA SER A 33 -19.78 -8.97 2.97
C SER A 33 -18.66 -9.91 2.49
N THR A 34 -17.40 -9.50 2.66
CA THR A 34 -16.22 -10.28 2.25
C THR A 34 -15.60 -10.94 3.47
N LEU A 35 -15.23 -12.22 3.36
CA LEU A 35 -14.43 -12.92 4.36
C LEU A 35 -12.97 -12.44 4.34
N SER A 36 -12.33 -12.35 5.50
CA SER A 36 -10.93 -11.92 5.66
C SER A 36 -9.94 -12.67 4.77
N LYS A 37 -10.14 -13.99 4.59
CA LYS A 37 -9.34 -14.85 3.70
C LYS A 37 -9.35 -14.45 2.22
N ASN A 38 -10.31 -13.62 1.80
CA ASN A 38 -10.47 -13.16 0.41
C ASN A 38 -9.97 -11.72 0.21
N ILE A 39 -9.30 -11.14 1.21
CA ILE A 39 -8.73 -9.80 1.17
C ILE A 39 -7.22 -9.93 0.92
N TYR A 40 -6.74 -9.25 -0.12
CA TYR A 40 -5.34 -9.25 -0.48
C TYR A 40 -4.72 -7.88 -0.19
N VAL A 41 -3.66 -7.85 0.63
CA VAL A 41 -2.96 -6.61 0.98
C VAL A 41 -1.53 -6.68 0.44
N THR A 42 -1.17 -5.70 -0.37
CA THR A 42 0.19 -5.55 -0.89
C THR A 42 0.86 -4.34 -0.26
N TYR A 43 2.09 -4.52 0.21
CA TYR A 43 2.89 -3.44 0.79
C TYR A 43 3.99 -3.04 -0.16
N MET A 44 3.94 -1.79 -0.60
CA MET A 44 4.93 -1.21 -1.47
C MET A 44 5.67 -0.08 -0.74
N ARG A 45 6.99 -0.13 -0.78
CA ARG A 45 7.82 0.93 -0.22
C ARG A 45 8.16 1.93 -1.31
N TRP A 46 7.76 3.17 -1.13
CA TRP A 46 8.29 4.27 -1.91
C TRP A 46 9.75 4.51 -1.53
N THR A 47 10.62 4.35 -2.51
CA THR A 47 12.03 4.73 -2.39
C THR A 47 12.25 6.05 -3.12
N ARG A 48 13.25 6.81 -2.68
CA ARG A 48 13.64 8.07 -3.33
C ARG A 48 13.85 7.91 -4.84
N LYS A 49 14.43 6.77 -5.25
CA LYS A 49 14.60 6.41 -6.67
C LYS A 49 13.28 6.32 -7.44
N MET A 50 12.22 5.80 -6.82
CA MET A 50 10.89 5.74 -7.46
C MET A 50 10.24 7.12 -7.59
N CYS A 51 10.46 8.00 -6.60
CA CYS A 51 10.03 9.39 -6.67
C CYS A 51 10.75 10.12 -7.82
N GLU A 52 12.07 9.94 -7.94
CA GLU A 52 12.87 10.51 -9.02
C GLU A 52 12.43 9.99 -10.39
N SER A 53 12.18 8.69 -10.56
CA SER A 53 11.67 8.12 -11.83
C SER A 53 10.28 8.63 -12.23
N LEU A 54 9.40 8.94 -11.27
CA LEU A 54 8.08 9.53 -11.56
C LEU A 54 8.15 11.03 -11.86
N LEU A 55 9.17 11.73 -11.35
CA LEU A 55 9.42 13.15 -11.61
C LEU A 55 10.15 13.40 -12.95
N GLN A 56 10.89 12.42 -13.48
CA GLN A 56 11.59 12.55 -14.76
C GLN A 56 10.70 12.98 -15.95
N PRO A 57 9.49 12.41 -16.18
CA PRO A 57 8.64 12.86 -17.29
C PRO A 57 8.11 14.30 -17.14
N PHE A 58 8.04 14.85 -15.92
CA PHE A 58 7.65 16.24 -15.66
C PHE A 58 8.81 17.22 -15.81
N LEU A 59 10.06 16.76 -15.66
CA LEU A 59 11.25 17.57 -15.87
C LEU A 59 11.72 17.54 -17.33
N SER A 60 11.42 16.48 -18.09
CA SER A 60 11.78 16.38 -19.52
C SER A 60 10.78 17.03 -20.49
N THR A 61 9.64 17.53 -20.00
CA THR A 61 8.65 18.29 -20.79
C THR A 61 8.68 19.79 -20.50
N GLY A 62 9.62 20.25 -19.67
CA GLY A 62 9.92 21.65 -19.45
C GLY A 62 10.92 22.21 -20.48
N ARG A 63 10.42 22.50 -21.69
CA ARG A 63 11.10 23.13 -22.84
C ARG A 63 12.02 22.25 -23.68
#